data_AF-A0A9D1K1W6-F1
#
_entry.id   AF-A0A9D1K1W6-F1
#
_cell.length_a   1.000
_cell.length_b   1.000
_cell.length_c   1.000
_cell.angle_alpha   90.00
_cell.angle_beta   90.00
_cell.angle_gamma   90.00
#
_symmetry.space_group_name_H-M   'P 1'
#
loop_
_entity.id
_entity.type
_entity.pdbx_description
1 polymer ?
#
loop_
_entity_poly.entity_id
_entity_poly.type
_entity_poly.pdbx_seq_one_letter_code
_entity_poly.pdbx_strand_id
1 'polypeptide(L)' 'MVNIAEKSRAEYMKLRRISKKTFSVVVEREKMERFEQKLRAEGKTKAEWLNAKIDEELSK' A
#
# COMPACT_ATOMS: atom_id res chain seq x y z
N MET A 1 24.53 23.64 11.20
CA MET A 1 23.81 24.02 9.96
C MET A 1 22.95 22.84 9.53
N VAL A 2 21.62 22.98 9.50
CA VAL A 2 20.73 21.89 9.06
C VAL A 2 20.88 21.71 7.57
N ASN A 3 21.24 20.50 7.14
CA ASN A 3 21.48 20.19 5.74
C ASN A 3 20.16 20.31 4.95
N ILE A 4 20.15 21.05 3.83
CA ILE A 4 18.95 21.30 3.02
C ILE A 4 18.35 19.98 2.49
N ALA A 5 19.21 18.97 2.26
CA ALA A 5 18.81 17.61 1.90
C ALA A 5 18.04 16.89 3.03
N GLU A 6 18.35 17.17 4.30
CA GLU A 6 17.61 16.60 5.45
C GLU A 6 16.23 17.23 5.60
N LYS A 7 16.11 18.56 5.37
CA LYS A 7 14.80 19.24 5.33
C LYS A 7 13.91 18.69 4.23
N SER A 8 14.44 18.54 3.01
CA SER A 8 13.70 17.98 1.88
C SER A 8 13.24 16.53 2.14
N ARG A 9 14.11 15.68 2.72
CA ARG A 9 13.75 14.30 3.07
C ARG A 9 12.69 14.23 4.18
N ALA A 10 12.83 15.06 5.20
CA ALA A 10 11.86 15.13 6.30
C ALA A 10 10.48 15.59 5.80
N GLU A 11 10.45 16.57 4.91
CA GLU A 11 9.24 17.10 4.30
C GLU A 11 8.57 16.06 3.38
N TYR A 12 9.35 15.35 2.56
CA TYR A 12 8.86 14.22 1.76
C TYR A 12 8.25 13.11 2.64
N MET A 13 8.91 12.75 3.75
CA MET A 13 8.37 11.75 4.68
C MET A 13 7.09 12.24 5.37
N LYS A 14 6.99 13.53 5.67
CA LYS A 14 5.78 14.14 6.24
C LYS A 14 4.62 14.08 5.24
N LEU A 15 4.84 14.51 4.00
CA LEU A 15 3.84 14.45 2.93
C LEU A 15 3.39 13.01 2.64
N ARG A 16 4.31 12.04 2.65
CA ARG A 16 3.99 10.62 2.48
C ARG A 16 3.07 10.09 3.59
N ARG A 17 3.25 10.52 4.85
CA ARG A 17 2.39 10.12 5.98
C ARG A 17 1.01 10.76 5.92
N ILE A 18 0.93 12.00 5.43
CA ILE A 18 -0.35 12.71 5.27
C ILE A 18 -1.15 12.10 4.11
N SER A 19 -0.49 11.81 2.99
CA SER A 19 -1.15 11.31 1.76
C SER A 19 -1.49 9.82 1.77
N LYS A 20 -0.87 9.01 2.64
CA LYS A 20 -1.05 7.55 2.65
C LYS A 20 -1.37 7.06 4.05
N LYS A 21 -2.46 6.30 4.17
CA LYS A 21 -2.84 5.60 5.40
C LYS A 21 -2.55 4.11 5.27
N THR A 22 -1.98 3.52 6.31
CA THR A 22 -1.76 2.06 6.37
C THR A 22 -3.05 1.37 6.79
N PHE A 23 -3.41 0.32 6.04
CA PHE A 23 -4.49 -0.60 6.39
C PHE A 23 -3.86 -1.98 6.64
N SER A 24 -4.07 -2.54 7.83
CA SER A 24 -3.49 -3.82 8.23
C SER A 24 -4.54 -4.65 8.94
N VAL A 25 -4.69 -5.89 8.50
CA VAL A 25 -5.70 -6.83 9.00
C VAL A 25 -5.07 -8.21 9.08
N VAL A 26 -5.41 -8.96 10.12
CA VAL A 26 -4.98 -10.36 10.24
C VAL A 26 -5.89 -11.22 9.36
N VAL A 27 -5.27 -12.06 8.54
CA VAL A 27 -5.94 -13.02 7.66
C VAL A 27 -5.35 -14.40 7.88
N GLU A 28 -6.18 -15.42 7.65
CA GLU A 28 -5.76 -16.81 7.71
C GLU A 28 -4.60 -17.06 6.72
N ARG A 29 -3.60 -17.82 7.18
CA ARG A 29 -2.31 -17.95 6.52
C ARG A 29 -2.42 -18.65 5.17
N GLU A 30 -3.05 -19.81 5.11
CA GLU A 30 -3.19 -20.58 3.86
C GLU A 30 -3.97 -19.80 2.80
N LYS A 31 -5.04 -19.12 3.22
CA LYS A 31 -5.83 -18.22 2.37
C LYS A 31 -4.95 -17.13 1.78
N MET A 32 -4.10 -16.51 2.59
CA MET A 32 -3.20 -15.46 2.12
C MET A 32 -2.15 -16.02 1.15
N GLU A 33 -1.55 -17.17 1.45
CA GLU A 33 -0.57 -17.84 0.58
C GLU A 33 -1.17 -18.21 -0.80
N ARG A 34 -2.37 -18.81 -0.84
CA ARG A 34 -3.09 -19.12 -2.09
C ARG A 34 -3.42 -17.85 -2.87
N PHE A 35 -3.80 -16.79 -2.16
CA PHE A 35 -4.12 -15.52 -2.78
C PHE A 35 -2.88 -14.84 -3.37
N GLU A 36 -1.72 -14.90 -2.71
CA GLU A 36 -0.47 -14.41 -3.27
C GLU A 36 -0.04 -15.16 -4.52
N GLN A 37 -0.23 -16.48 -4.58
CA GLN A 37 0.04 -17.27 -5.79
C GLN A 37 -0.84 -16.81 -6.95
N LYS A 38 -2.14 -16.59 -6.70
CA LYS A 38 -3.07 -16.05 -7.71
C LYS A 38 -2.62 -14.68 -8.21
N LEU A 39 -2.28 -13.77 -7.31
CA LEU A 39 -1.81 -12.42 -7.68
C LEU A 39 -0.53 -12.46 -8.52
N ARG A 40 0.41 -13.35 -8.17
CA ARG A 40 1.63 -13.57 -8.97
C ARG A 40 1.32 -14.08 -10.36
N ALA A 41 0.39 -15.03 -10.50
CA ALA A 41 -0.04 -15.54 -11.80
C ALA A 41 -0.70 -14.45 -12.67
N GLU A 42 -1.40 -13.50 -12.04
CA GLU A 42 -2.00 -12.34 -12.71
C GLU A 42 -1.02 -11.16 -12.93
N GLY A 43 0.23 -11.27 -12.46
CA GLY A 43 1.21 -10.19 -12.53
C GLY A 43 0.88 -8.96 -11.69
N LYS A 44 0.04 -9.09 -10.65
CA LYS A 44 -0.44 -7.99 -9.81
C LYS A 44 0.17 -8.03 -8.41
N THR A 45 0.34 -6.86 -7.81
CA THR A 45 0.73 -6.72 -6.40
C THR A 45 -0.49 -6.68 -5.48
N LYS A 46 -0.28 -7.01 -4.20
CA LYS A 46 -1.32 -6.89 -3.16
C LYS A 46 -1.87 -5.46 -3.04
N ALA A 47 -1.00 -4.45 -3.22
CA ALA A 47 -1.39 -3.06 -3.15
C ALA A 47 -2.29 -2.67 -4.32
N GLU A 48 -1.94 -3.04 -5.55
CA GLU A 48 -2.77 -2.77 -6.74
C GLU A 48 -4.13 -3.44 -6.61
N TRP A 49 -4.15 -4.72 -6.20
CA TRP A 49 -5.40 -5.43 -5.99
C TRP A 49 -6.29 -4.76 -4.93
N LEU A 50 -5.72 -4.36 -3.79
CA LEU A 50 -6.48 -3.74 -2.70
C LEU A 50 -7.02 -2.37 -3.11
N ASN A 51 -6.22 -1.52 -3.76
CA ASN A 51 -6.68 -0.22 -4.23
C ASN A 51 -7.80 -0.39 -5.27
N ALA A 52 -7.63 -1.28 -6.25
CA ALA A 52 -8.68 -1.55 -7.25
C ALA A 52 -9.98 -2.03 -6.61
N LYS A 53 -9.92 -2.84 -5.54
CA LYS A 53 -11.10 -3.28 -4.81
C LYS A 53 -11.74 -2.17 -3.98
N ILE A 54 -10.96 -1.26 -3.42
CA ILE A 54 -11.48 -0.07 -2.74
C ILE A 54 -12.17 0.85 -3.75
N ASP A 55 -11.55 1.10 -4.91
CA ASP A 55 -12.12 1.94 -5.97
C ASP A 55 -13.44 1.37 -6.51
N GLU A 56 -13.53 0.05 -6.68
CA GLU A 56 -14.76 -0.66 -7.07
C GLU A 56 -15.88 -0.47 -6.04
N GLU A 57 -15.55 -0.53 -4.74
CA GLU A 57 -16.52 -0.34 -3.66
C GLU A 57 -16.95 1.13 -3.51
N LEU A 58 -16.05 2.08 -3.76
CA LEU A 58 -16.35 3.52 -3.74
C LEU A 58 -17.13 3.99 -4.98
N SER A 59 -17.13 3.20 -6.07
CA SER A 59 -17.83 3.51 -7.32
C SER A 59 -19.24 2.90 -7.40
N LYS A 60 -19.67 2.21 -6.34
CA LYS A 60 -21.05 1.74 -6.15
C LYS A 60 -21.88 2.76 -5.37
#